data_AF-A0A429WK62-F1
#
_entry.id   AF-A0A429WK62-F1
#
_cell.length_a   1.000
_cell.length_b   1.000
_cell.length_c   1.000
_cell.angle_alpha   90.00
_cell.angle_beta   90.00
_cell.angle_gamma   90.00
#
_symmetry.space_group_name_H-M   'P 1'
#
loop_
_entity.id
_entity.type
_entity.pdbx_description
1 polymer ?
#
loop_
_entity_poly.entity_id
_entity_poly.type
_entity_poly.pdbx_seq_one_letter_code
_entity_poly.pdbx_strand_id
1 'polypeptide(L)' 'MSGPEKAFATLQAKAALHGFECTITRAGNIVMSRRGGAWIFGTLTEAGNWLSLSIGEVPKECAE' A
#
# COMPACT_ATOMS: atom_id res chain seq x y z
N MET A 1 5.82 -13.87 14.32
CA MET A 1 5.65 -13.00 13.14
C MET A 1 6.36 -11.70 13.42
N SER A 2 7.39 -11.40 12.64
CA SER A 2 8.21 -10.20 12.80
C SER A 2 7.40 -8.97 12.38
N GLY A 3 7.62 -7.83 13.05
CA GLY A 3 6.91 -6.57 12.80
C GLY A 3 6.67 -6.17 11.32
N PRO A 4 7.65 -6.30 10.40
CA PRO A 4 7.47 -5.90 8.99
C PRO A 4 6.54 -6.83 8.20
N GLU A 5 6.48 -8.12 8.54
CA GLU A 5 5.61 -9.09 7.85
C GLU A 5 4.13 -8.79 8.10
N LYS A 6 3.81 -8.38 9.35
CA LYS A 6 2.44 -7.99 9.73
C LYS A 6 2.03 -6.70 9.03
N ALA A 7 2.91 -5.70 8.96
CA ALA A 7 2.65 -4.43 8.30
C ALA A 7 2.36 -4.61 6.80
N PHE A 8 3.15 -5.45 6.11
CA PHE A 8 2.90 -5.79 4.71
C PHE A 8 1.57 -6.51 4.53
N ALA A 9 1.26 -7.51 5.36
CA ALA A 9 -0.01 -8.24 5.27
C ALA A 9 -1.23 -7.32 5.45
N THR A 10 -1.17 -6.35 6.37
CA THR A 10 -2.22 -5.34 6.54
C THR A 10 -2.36 -4.45 5.31
N LEU A 11 -1.24 -3.97 4.74
CA LEU A 11 -1.26 -3.17 3.53
C LEU A 11 -1.84 -3.95 2.34
N GLN A 12 -1.47 -5.21 2.20
CA GLN A 12 -1.95 -6.09 1.14
C GLN A 12 -3.46 -6.34 1.26
N ALA A 13 -3.95 -6.62 2.47
CA ALA A 13 -5.39 -6.77 2.70
C ALA A 13 -6.15 -5.48 2.37
N LYS A 14 -5.64 -4.32 2.79
CA LYS A 14 -6.22 -3.01 2.49
C LYS A 14 -6.25 -2.76 0.97
N ALA A 15 -5.14 -3.01 0.27
CA ALA A 15 -5.08 -2.88 -1.18
C ALA A 15 -6.14 -3.74 -1.87
N ALA A 16 -6.25 -5.02 -1.47
CA ALA A 16 -7.19 -5.97 -2.05
C ALA A 16 -8.66 -5.54 -1.87
N LEU A 17 -9.02 -4.99 -0.71
CA LEU A 17 -10.38 -4.47 -0.44
C LEU A 17 -10.78 -3.35 -1.42
N HIS A 18 -9.81 -2.59 -1.93
CA HIS A 18 -10.03 -1.49 -2.87
C HIS A 18 -9.70 -1.85 -4.32
N GLY A 19 -9.48 -3.13 -4.63
CA GLY A 19 -9.20 -3.62 -5.97
C GLY A 19 -7.79 -3.32 -6.48
N PHE A 20 -6.84 -3.12 -5.56
CA PHE A 20 -5.41 -3.07 -5.84
C PHE A 20 -4.75 -4.40 -5.45
N GLU A 21 -3.78 -4.83 -6.23
CA GLU A 21 -2.90 -5.95 -5.92
C GLU A 21 -1.60 -5.40 -5.33
N CYS A 22 -1.20 -5.90 -4.17
CA CYS A 22 0.04 -5.50 -3.49
C CYS A 22 0.99 -6.70 -3.42
N THR A 23 2.19 -6.55 -3.96
CA THR A 23 3.23 -7.58 -4.00
C THR A 23 4.57 -7.02 -3.54
N ILE A 24 5.36 -7.80 -2.81
CA ILE A 24 6.75 -7.46 -2.48
C ILE A 24 7.72 -8.21 -3.41
N THR A 25 8.65 -7.49 -4.01
CA THR A 25 9.69 -8.07 -4.86
C THR A 25 10.83 -8.65 -4.02
N ARG A 26 11.66 -9.53 -4.61
CA ARG A 26 12.86 -10.05 -3.94
C ARG A 26 13.88 -8.97 -3.56
N ALA A 27 13.82 -7.82 -4.22
CA ALA A 27 14.64 -6.65 -3.91
C ALA A 27 14.10 -5.81 -2.74
N GLY A 28 12.96 -6.19 -2.16
CA GLY A 28 12.32 -5.47 -1.04
C GLY A 28 11.39 -4.33 -1.47
N ASN A 29 11.25 -4.05 -2.78
CA ASN A 29 10.32 -3.04 -3.27
C ASN A 29 8.88 -3.54 -3.22
N ILE A 30 7.95 -2.63 -2.98
CA ILE A 30 6.51 -2.91 -2.99
C ILE A 30 5.91 -2.46 -4.30
N VAL A 31 5.19 -3.35 -4.95
CA VAL A 31 4.49 -3.11 -6.20
C VAL A 31 3.00 -3.11 -5.90
N MET A 32 2.35 -2.00 -6.21
CA MET A 32 0.90 -1.86 -6.17
C MET A 32 0.40 -1.81 -7.61
N SER A 33 -0.56 -2.65 -7.98
CA SER A 33 -1.12 -2.66 -9.34
C SER A 33 -2.64 -2.63 -9.33
N ARG A 34 -3.22 -1.94 -10.32
CA ARG A 34 -4.67 -1.91 -10.54
C ARG A 34 -4.92 -1.71 -12.03
N ARG A 35 -5.72 -2.59 -12.63
CA ARG A 35 -6.21 -2.58 -14.03
C ARG A 35 -5.51 -1.54 -14.94
N GLY A 36 -4.33 -1.90 -15.46
CA GLY A 36 -3.59 -1.10 -16.45
C GLY A 36 -2.53 -0.16 -15.90
N GLY A 37 -2.38 -0.05 -14.57
CA GLY A 37 -1.33 0.73 -13.92
C GLY A 37 -0.60 -0.06 -12.83
N ALA A 38 0.69 0.19 -12.68
CA ALA A 38 1.50 -0.31 -11.59
C ALA A 38 2.39 0.80 -11.03
N TRP A 39 2.53 0.82 -9.71
CA TRP A 39 3.33 1.77 -8.95
C TRP A 39 4.31 1.01 -8.06
N ILE A 40 5.55 1.48 -8.01
CA ILE A 40 6.64 0.81 -7.28
C ILE A 40 7.11 1.77 -6.18
N PHE A 41 7.21 1.25 -4.95
CA PHE A 41 7.60 1.98 -3.76
C PHE A 41 8.82 1.32 -3.11
N GLY A 42 9.73 2.14 -2.58
CA GLY A 42 10.91 1.66 -1.87
C GLY A 42 10.61 1.18 -0.45
N THR A 43 9.53 1.68 0.16
CA THR A 43 9.19 1.35 1.56
C THR A 43 7.69 1.04 1.76
N LEU A 44 7.39 0.29 2.84
CA LEU A 44 6.03 0.03 3.32
C LEU A 44 5.24 1.30 3.62
N THR A 45 5.90 2.28 4.22
CA THR A 45 5.28 3.55 4.63
C THR A 45 4.84 4.36 3.41
N GLU A 46 5.69 4.47 2.38
CA GLU A 46 5.35 5.18 1.15
C GLU A 46 4.17 4.53 0.43
N ALA A 47 4.19 3.19 0.31
CA ALA A 47 3.10 2.45 -0.30
C ALA A 47 1.78 2.61 0.47
N GLY A 48 1.83 2.62 1.80
CA GLY A 48 0.66 2.83 2.65
C GLY A 48 0.07 4.24 2.56
N ASN A 49 0.93 5.27 2.53
CA ASN A 49 0.51 6.66 2.36
C ASN A 49 -0.13 6.86 0.98
N TRP A 50 0.52 6.35 -0.08
CA TRP A 50 -0.02 6.42 -1.43
C TRP A 50 -1.36 5.70 -1.56
N LEU A 51 -1.50 4.51 -0.98
CA LEU A 51 -2.75 3.75 -1.03
C LEU A 51 -3.88 4.54 -0.35
N SER A 52 -3.62 5.11 0.83
CA SER A 52 -4.62 5.88 1.59
C SER A 52 -5.09 7.12 0.81
N LEU A 53 -4.17 7.84 0.17
CA LEU A 53 -4.52 8.94 -0.75
C LEU A 53 -5.32 8.45 -1.96
N SER A 54 -4.94 7.31 -2.55
CA SER A 54 -5.54 6.77 -3.77
C SER A 54 -6.97 6.27 -3.58
N ILE A 55 -7.32 5.86 -2.37
CA ILE A 55 -8.68 5.39 -2.00
C ILE A 55 -9.52 6.49 -1.35
N GLY A 56 -9.00 7.72 -1.26
CA GLY A 56 -9.72 8.85 -0.69
C GLY A 56 -9.84 8.82 0.84
N GLU A 57 -9.02 8.02 1.54
CA GLU A 57 -8.84 8.16 2.97
C GLU A 57 -7.94 9.36 3.21
N VAL A 58 -8.54 10.54 3.21
CA VAL A 58 -7.87 11.78 3.62
C VAL A 58 -7.44 11.59 5.08
N PRO A 59 -6.16 11.79 5.44
CA PRO A 59 -5.77 11.77 6.84
C PRO A 59 -6.59 12.84 7.57
N LYS A 60 -7.12 12.49 8.75
CA LYS A 60 -7.98 13.36 9.58
C LYS A 60 -7.37 14.75 9.87
N GLU A 61 -6.08 14.94 9.65
CA GLU A 61 -5.36 16.21 9.80
C GLU A 61 -5.68 17.26 8.72
N CYS A 62 -6.39 16.91 7.64
CA CYS A 62 -6.89 17.87 6.65
C CYS A 62 -8.41 18.11 6.76
N ALA A 63 -9.09 17.51 7.74
CA ALA A 63 -10.48 17.79 8.07
C ALA A 63 -10.52 18.84 9.19
N GLU A 64 -10.37 20.10 8.77
CA GLU A 64 -10.51 21.35 9.56
C GLU A 64 -9.34 21.77 10.45
#